data_AF-M4DRB0-F1
#
_entry.id   AF-M4DRB0-F1
#
_cell.length_a   1.000
_cell.length_b   1.000
_cell.length_c   1.000
_cell.angle_alpha   90.00
_cell.angle_beta   90.00
_cell.angle_gamma   90.00
#
_symmetry.space_group_name_H-M   'P 1'
#
loop_
_entity.id
_entity.type
_entity.pdbx_description
1 polymer ?
#
loop_
_entity_poly.entity_id
_entity_poly.type
_entity_poly.pdbx_seq_one_letter_code
_entity_poly.pdbx_strand_id
1 'polypeptide(L)'
;MEISRTSLVVIIISVASCLLQVKAWHGQTYCGGNAHPDASSTVKPNCESYGAICLDPRFIGGDGIVFYFHGKSNEHFSLVSDPDVQINARFTGHRPVGRTRDFTWIQALGFLFNAHKFSLETTKVATWDSDIDHLKFTIDGQDLVIPEKTLFAWHSSDKEIKIERLTQKNSVIVTINDKAEIIINVVPVTKEDDRIHNYRLPKDDCFAHFEVQFKFINLSPKVDGILGRTYRPDFKNPAKPGVAMPVVGGEDSFRTSSLLSHDCKTCLFSEEVAVDSGSVKVKSEYTLLDCTRGASSGYGIVCRK
;
A
#
# COMPACT_ATOMS: atom_id res chain seq x y z
N MET A 1 -45.81 -54.05 20.82
CA MET A 1 -44.48 -53.59 21.24
C MET A 1 -44.44 -52.10 20.96
N GLU A 2 -44.94 -51.30 21.90
CA GLU A 2 -45.05 -49.85 21.75
C GLU A 2 -43.69 -49.21 22.06
N ILE A 3 -43.10 -48.56 21.06
CA ILE A 3 -41.89 -47.77 21.23
C ILE A 3 -42.32 -46.44 21.85
N SER A 4 -41.88 -46.21 23.09
CA SER A 4 -42.17 -44.98 23.84
C SER A 4 -41.76 -43.73 23.05
N ARG A 5 -42.64 -42.73 22.99
CA ARG A 5 -42.38 -41.43 22.33
C ARG A 5 -41.14 -40.71 22.86
N THR A 6 -40.68 -41.04 24.07
CA THR A 6 -39.41 -40.53 24.62
C THR A 6 -38.17 -41.10 23.94
N SER A 7 -38.22 -42.31 23.38
CA SER A 7 -37.08 -42.92 22.68
C SER A 7 -36.87 -42.36 21.26
N LEU A 8 -37.93 -41.87 20.59
CA LEU A 8 -37.79 -41.22 19.28
C LEU A 8 -37.14 -39.84 19.38
N VAL A 9 -37.39 -39.07 20.45
CA VAL A 9 -36.83 -37.72 20.64
C VAL A 9 -35.34 -37.78 20.93
N VAL A 10 -34.86 -38.79 21.65
CA VAL A 10 -33.42 -38.97 21.94
C VAL A 10 -32.63 -39.35 20.67
N ILE A 11 -33.22 -40.14 19.77
CA ILE A 11 -32.57 -40.51 18.51
C ILE A 11 -32.49 -39.32 17.55
N ILE A 12 -33.52 -38.46 17.50
CA ILE A 12 -33.49 -37.25 16.65
C ILE A 12 -32.46 -36.24 17.18
N ILE A 13 -32.29 -36.10 18.49
CA ILE A 13 -31.28 -35.19 19.08
C ILE A 13 -29.85 -35.74 18.88
N SER A 14 -29.61 -37.05 18.97
CA SER A 14 -28.28 -37.63 18.68
C SER A 14 -27.91 -37.55 17.19
N VAL A 15 -28.86 -37.68 16.26
CA VAL A 15 -28.57 -37.57 14.82
C VAL A 15 -28.44 -36.10 14.38
N ALA A 16 -29.19 -35.17 14.98
CA ALA A 16 -28.99 -33.73 14.75
C ALA A 16 -27.66 -33.22 15.31
N SER A 17 -27.20 -33.78 16.44
CA SER A 17 -25.87 -33.47 17.00
C SER A 17 -24.72 -34.07 16.16
N CYS A 18 -24.98 -35.15 15.42
CA CYS A 18 -24.00 -35.78 14.54
C CYS A 18 -23.94 -35.12 13.14
N LEU A 19 -25.04 -34.51 12.68
CA LEU A 19 -25.08 -33.73 11.42
C LEU A 19 -24.59 -32.28 11.57
N LEU A 20 -24.48 -31.76 12.80
CA LEU A 20 -23.88 -30.45 13.09
C LEU A 20 -22.36 -30.49 13.33
N GLN A 21 -21.72 -31.66 13.25
CA GLN A 21 -20.26 -31.79 13.43
C GLN A 21 -19.49 -32.35 12.22
N VAL A 22 -20.11 -32.45 11.05
CA VAL A 22 -19.40 -32.84 9.81
C VAL A 22 -19.41 -31.69 8.80
N LYS A 23 -18.89 -30.54 9.22
CA LYS A 23 -18.43 -29.45 8.32
C LYS A 23 -17.30 -28.59 8.92
N ALA A 24 -16.62 -29.11 9.93
CA ALA A 24 -15.31 -28.64 10.33
C ALA A 24 -14.33 -29.80 10.04
N TRP A 25 -13.06 -29.52 9.74
CA TRP A 25 -12.05 -30.50 9.29
C TRP A 25 -12.00 -30.75 7.78
N HIS A 26 -11.99 -29.68 6.99
CA HIS A 26 -10.98 -29.57 5.94
C HIS A 26 -10.00 -28.50 6.44
N GLY A 27 -8.72 -28.85 6.55
CA GLY A 27 -7.73 -28.09 7.32
C GLY A 27 -7.62 -26.63 6.87
N GLN A 28 -8.16 -25.70 7.66
CA GLN A 28 -7.74 -24.31 7.63
C GLN A 28 -6.28 -24.27 8.08
N THR A 29 -5.38 -24.24 7.12
CA THR A 29 -3.95 -24.17 7.40
C THR A 29 -3.65 -22.78 7.97
N TYR A 30 -3.20 -22.74 9.23
CA TYR A 30 -2.60 -21.55 9.84
C TYR A 30 -1.67 -20.83 8.84
N CYS A 31 -1.93 -19.55 8.57
CA CYS A 31 -1.24 -18.70 7.57
C CYS A 31 -0.96 -19.38 6.22
N GLY A 32 -1.89 -20.23 5.79
CA GLY A 32 -1.92 -20.85 4.47
C GLY A 32 -3.37 -21.13 4.12
N GLY A 33 -4.00 -20.28 3.32
CA GLY A 33 -5.32 -20.54 2.75
C GLY A 33 -5.17 -20.81 1.26
N ASN A 34 -6.02 -21.67 0.70
CA ASN A 34 -6.00 -22.11 -0.69
C ASN A 34 -5.76 -20.93 -1.65
N ALA A 35 -4.54 -20.78 -2.17
CA ALA A 35 -4.32 -19.96 -3.33
C ALA A 35 -5.01 -20.66 -4.50
N HIS A 36 -6.29 -20.37 -4.72
CA HIS A 36 -6.87 -20.65 -6.01
C HIS A 36 -6.11 -19.78 -7.01
N PRO A 37 -5.47 -20.36 -8.04
CA PRO A 37 -4.91 -19.57 -9.11
C PRO A 37 -6.10 -18.92 -9.80
N ASP A 38 -6.36 -17.65 -9.47
CA ASP A 38 -7.37 -16.88 -10.17
C ASP A 38 -6.84 -16.72 -11.60
N ALA A 39 -7.33 -17.56 -12.50
CA ALA A 39 -6.91 -17.68 -13.90
C ALA A 39 -7.55 -16.60 -14.77
N SER A 40 -7.53 -15.37 -14.26
CA SER A 40 -7.76 -14.16 -15.03
C SER A 40 -6.49 -13.34 -14.95
N SER A 41 -6.13 -12.61 -16.00
CA SER A 41 -4.99 -11.70 -16.01
C SER A 41 -5.20 -10.58 -14.99
N THR A 42 -5.05 -10.88 -13.70
CA THR A 42 -5.23 -9.93 -12.61
C THR A 42 -4.00 -9.05 -12.55
N VAL A 43 -4.19 -7.76 -12.80
CA VAL A 43 -3.16 -6.74 -12.54
C VAL A 43 -2.85 -6.81 -11.04
N LYS A 44 -1.66 -7.31 -10.69
CA LYS A 44 -1.13 -7.32 -9.32
C LYS A 44 0.05 -6.35 -9.25
N PRO A 45 0.44 -5.88 -8.06
CA PRO A 45 1.68 -5.13 -7.90
C PRO A 45 2.84 -5.92 -8.53
N ASN A 46 3.59 -5.29 -9.44
CA ASN A 46 4.83 -5.87 -9.92
C ASN A 46 5.95 -5.56 -8.92
N CYS A 47 6.25 -6.54 -8.06
CA CYS A 47 7.27 -6.44 -7.03
C CYS A 47 8.72 -6.35 -7.54
N GLU A 48 8.93 -6.37 -8.87
CA GLU A 48 10.24 -6.21 -9.52
C GLU A 48 10.37 -4.90 -10.32
N SER A 49 9.37 -4.00 -10.23
CA SER A 49 9.35 -2.74 -10.96
C SER A 49 9.69 -1.54 -10.06
N TYR A 50 10.07 -0.42 -10.67
CA TYR A 50 10.17 0.89 -10.01
C TYR A 50 8.94 1.20 -9.16
N GLY A 51 9.16 1.78 -8.00
CA GLY A 51 8.10 2.15 -7.06
C GLY A 51 7.47 0.97 -6.33
N ALA A 52 8.02 -0.23 -6.43
CA ALA A 52 7.51 -1.39 -5.70
C ALA A 52 7.91 -1.34 -4.22
N ILE A 53 6.96 -1.73 -3.35
CA ILE A 53 7.19 -2.09 -1.96
C ILE A 53 6.46 -3.40 -1.68
N CYS A 54 7.21 -4.48 -1.49
CA CYS A 54 6.68 -5.81 -1.24
C CYS A 54 7.53 -6.53 -0.18
N LEU A 55 7.08 -7.70 0.29
CA LEU A 55 7.82 -8.51 1.27
C LEU A 55 8.04 -7.73 2.60
N ASP A 56 9.24 -7.81 3.21
CA ASP A 56 9.50 -7.41 4.59
C ASP A 56 10.36 -6.12 4.81
N PRO A 57 9.81 -4.93 4.49
CA PRO A 57 9.51 -4.52 3.14
C PRO A 57 10.78 -4.21 2.34
N ARG A 58 10.87 -4.81 1.15
CA ARG A 58 11.82 -4.49 0.09
C ARG A 58 11.24 -3.36 -0.78
N PHE A 59 12.06 -2.35 -1.05
CA PHE A 59 11.75 -1.21 -1.90
C PHE A 59 12.52 -1.27 -3.21
N ILE A 60 11.92 -0.77 -4.28
CA ILE A 60 12.61 -0.45 -5.54
C ILE A 60 12.41 1.04 -5.81
N GLY A 61 13.48 1.83 -5.71
CA GLY A 61 13.44 3.27 -5.92
C GLY A 61 13.10 3.67 -7.35
N GLY A 62 12.83 4.96 -7.57
CA GLY A 62 12.70 5.56 -8.90
C GLY A 62 13.99 5.50 -9.72
N ASP A 63 15.13 5.35 -9.04
CA ASP A 63 16.45 5.05 -9.60
C ASP A 63 16.66 3.57 -9.97
N GLY A 64 15.69 2.70 -9.66
CA GLY A 64 15.74 1.25 -9.91
C GLY A 64 16.58 0.47 -8.90
N ILE A 65 17.08 1.12 -7.85
CA ILE A 65 17.91 0.48 -6.84
C ILE A 65 17.01 -0.20 -5.82
N VAL A 66 17.33 -1.46 -5.53
CA VAL A 66 16.70 -2.23 -4.45
C VAL A 66 17.29 -1.81 -3.12
N PHE A 67 16.44 -1.50 -2.14
CA PHE A 67 16.85 -1.23 -0.76
C PHE A 67 15.80 -1.68 0.24
N TYR A 68 16.17 -1.72 1.52
CA TYR A 68 15.28 -2.12 2.61
C TYR A 68 15.17 -1.00 3.61
N PHE A 69 13.95 -0.79 4.11
CA PHE A 69 13.69 0.11 5.23
C PHE A 69 12.87 -0.66 6.26
N HIS A 70 13.47 -0.89 7.43
CA HIS A 70 12.83 -1.74 8.44
C HIS A 70 11.71 -1.02 9.19
N GLY A 71 11.81 0.30 9.39
CA GLY A 71 10.86 1.01 10.25
C GLY A 71 10.74 0.34 11.63
N LYS A 72 9.54 0.41 12.22
CA LYS A 72 9.21 -0.22 13.51
C LYS A 72 7.75 -0.62 13.55
N SER A 73 7.44 -1.69 14.28
CA SER A 73 6.05 -2.11 14.46
C SER A 73 5.22 -1.03 15.15
N ASN A 74 4.00 -0.82 14.65
CA ASN A 74 3.04 0.19 15.11
C ASN A 74 3.51 1.64 14.98
N GLU A 75 4.44 1.91 14.07
CA GLU A 75 4.87 3.28 13.76
C GLU A 75 4.50 3.68 12.32
N HIS A 76 4.49 4.99 12.09
CA HIS A 76 4.11 5.59 10.82
C HIS A 76 5.30 6.31 10.20
N PHE A 77 5.47 6.17 8.89
CA PHE A 77 6.56 6.81 8.16
C PHE A 77 6.07 7.37 6.82
N SER A 78 6.57 8.54 6.45
CA SER A 78 6.35 9.12 5.13
C SER A 78 7.12 8.35 4.06
N LEU A 79 6.38 7.72 3.15
CA LEU A 79 6.92 7.09 1.95
C LEU A 79 7.24 8.15 0.89
N VAL A 80 6.34 9.12 0.74
CA VAL A 80 6.42 10.24 -0.21
C VAL A 80 5.91 11.49 0.49
N SER A 81 6.62 12.60 0.34
CA SER A 81 6.15 13.92 0.74
C SER A 81 6.58 14.94 -0.31
N ASP A 82 5.61 15.51 -0.99
CA ASP A 82 5.72 16.58 -1.97
C ASP A 82 4.80 17.73 -1.52
N PRO A 83 4.92 18.98 -2.03
CA PRO A 83 4.11 20.10 -1.56
C PRO A 83 2.59 19.86 -1.55
N ASP A 84 2.08 19.06 -2.49
CA ASP A 84 0.65 18.84 -2.71
C ASP A 84 0.19 17.37 -2.57
N VAL A 85 1.12 16.45 -2.29
CA VAL A 85 0.78 15.05 -1.96
C VAL A 85 1.73 14.48 -0.91
N GLN A 86 1.17 13.81 0.09
CA GLN A 86 1.93 12.99 1.02
C GLN A 86 1.30 11.61 1.17
N ILE A 87 2.16 10.60 1.13
CA ILE A 87 1.78 9.20 1.32
C ILE A 87 2.59 8.65 2.48
N ASN A 88 1.89 8.19 3.51
CA ASN A 88 2.45 7.57 4.69
C ASN A 88 2.13 6.07 4.70
N ALA A 89 2.94 5.31 5.43
CA ALA A 89 2.69 3.91 5.71
C ALA A 89 2.70 3.64 7.22
N ARG A 90 1.77 2.81 7.68
CA ARG A 90 1.83 2.17 9.00
C ARG A 90 2.52 0.82 8.88
N PHE A 91 3.56 0.62 9.68
CA PHE A 91 4.27 -0.64 9.75
C PHE A 91 3.65 -1.52 10.84
N THR A 92 3.41 -2.78 10.53
CA THR A 92 3.16 -3.84 11.51
C THR A 92 4.41 -4.69 11.64
N GLY A 93 4.55 -5.47 12.71
CA GLY A 93 5.74 -6.29 12.87
C GLY A 93 5.74 -7.27 14.03
N HIS A 94 6.74 -8.15 13.98
CA HIS A 94 6.98 -9.21 14.96
C HIS A 94 8.45 -9.21 15.38
N ARG A 95 8.70 -9.32 16.70
CA ARG A 95 10.05 -9.51 17.24
C ARG A 95 10.13 -10.83 18.01
N PRO A 96 10.72 -11.88 17.41
CA PRO A 96 11.00 -13.10 18.12
C PRO A 96 11.96 -12.87 19.29
N VAL A 97 11.83 -13.68 20.34
CA VAL A 97 12.77 -13.69 21.47
C VAL A 97 14.20 -13.86 20.96
N GLY A 98 15.10 -13.00 21.43
CA GLY A 98 16.52 -13.01 21.06
C GLY A 98 16.87 -12.16 19.83
N ARG A 99 15.90 -11.53 19.15
CA ARG A 99 16.19 -10.52 18.12
C ARG A 99 16.24 -9.10 18.71
N THR A 100 17.11 -8.28 18.14
CA THR A 100 17.26 -6.85 18.50
C THR A 100 16.33 -5.92 17.71
N ARG A 101 15.75 -6.42 16.61
CA ARG A 101 14.91 -5.66 15.68
C ARG A 101 13.65 -6.43 15.31
N ASP A 102 12.63 -5.69 14.90
CA ASP A 102 11.38 -6.24 14.37
C ASP A 102 11.60 -6.75 12.94
N PHE A 103 10.89 -7.81 12.58
CA PHE A 103 10.44 -7.99 11.20
C PHE A 103 9.21 -7.12 11.00
N THR A 104 9.09 -6.49 9.83
CA THR A 104 8.03 -5.53 9.57
C THR A 104 7.45 -5.66 8.19
N TRP A 105 6.21 -5.21 8.06
CA TRP A 105 5.44 -5.16 6.81
C TRP A 105 4.55 -3.93 6.80
N ILE A 106 4.09 -3.51 5.61
CA ILE A 106 3.16 -2.37 5.49
C ILE A 106 1.72 -2.86 5.72
N GLN A 107 1.08 -2.37 6.78
CA GLN A 107 -0.31 -2.71 7.12
C GLN A 107 -1.32 -1.69 6.60
N ALA A 108 -0.93 -0.42 6.53
CA ALA A 108 -1.83 0.64 6.10
C ALA A 108 -1.08 1.70 5.30
N LEU A 109 -1.81 2.36 4.40
CA LEU A 109 -1.40 3.55 3.68
C LEU A 109 -2.33 4.70 4.02
N GLY A 110 -1.75 5.87 4.22
CA GLY A 110 -2.45 7.14 4.40
C GLY A 110 -2.05 8.10 3.30
N PHE A 111 -3.02 8.80 2.74
CA PHE A 111 -2.85 9.71 1.63
C PHE A 111 -3.40 11.06 2.03
N LEU A 112 -2.56 12.08 1.97
CA LEU A 112 -2.94 13.48 2.12
C LEU A 112 -2.71 14.14 0.76
N PHE A 113 -3.73 14.77 0.21
CA PHE A 113 -3.66 15.46 -1.08
C PHE A 113 -4.77 16.51 -1.12
N ASN A 114 -4.47 17.70 -1.62
CA ASN A 114 -5.39 18.84 -1.57
C ASN A 114 -5.96 19.02 -0.14
N ALA A 115 -7.29 18.99 0.01
CA ALA A 115 -8.00 19.02 1.29
C ALA A 115 -8.41 17.63 1.81
N HIS A 116 -8.08 16.54 1.10
CA HIS A 116 -8.55 15.20 1.40
C HIS A 116 -7.55 14.39 2.21
N LYS A 117 -8.11 13.50 3.04
CA LYS A 117 -7.39 12.48 3.79
C LYS A 117 -8.03 11.13 3.51
N PHE A 118 -7.32 10.26 2.80
CA PHE A 118 -7.76 8.90 2.50
C PHE A 118 -6.85 7.90 3.21
N SER A 119 -7.41 6.83 3.76
CA SER A 119 -6.62 5.70 4.25
C SER A 119 -7.16 4.37 3.76
N LEU A 120 -6.22 3.44 3.57
CA LEU A 120 -6.46 2.05 3.26
C LEU A 120 -5.66 1.19 4.22
N GLU A 121 -6.30 0.25 4.90
CA GLU A 121 -5.63 -0.66 5.84
C GLU A 121 -6.10 -2.10 5.66
N THR A 122 -5.25 -3.05 6.06
CA THR A 122 -5.62 -4.46 6.14
C THR A 122 -5.91 -4.91 7.56
N THR A 123 -6.87 -5.82 7.71
CA THR A 123 -7.25 -6.40 8.99
C THR A 123 -6.21 -7.38 9.51
N LYS A 124 -5.91 -7.32 10.82
CA LYS A 124 -5.19 -8.38 11.52
C LYS A 124 -6.00 -9.67 11.47
N VAL A 125 -5.37 -10.79 11.08
CA VAL A 125 -6.02 -12.09 10.96
C VAL A 125 -5.15 -13.21 11.52
N ALA A 126 -5.75 -14.09 12.33
CA ALA A 126 -5.08 -15.28 12.86
C ALA A 126 -5.00 -16.42 11.83
N THR A 127 -5.88 -16.41 10.84
CA THR A 127 -5.91 -17.38 9.75
C THR A 127 -6.26 -16.63 8.47
N TRP A 128 -5.46 -16.86 7.44
CA TRP A 128 -5.68 -16.24 6.14
C TRP A 128 -6.80 -16.96 5.38
N ASP A 129 -7.72 -16.18 4.82
CA ASP A 129 -8.78 -16.66 3.94
C ASP A 129 -8.91 -15.70 2.75
N SER A 130 -8.52 -16.13 1.56
CA SER A 130 -8.59 -15.30 0.35
C SER A 130 -10.01 -14.97 -0.07
N ASP A 131 -11.01 -15.70 0.45
CA ASP A 131 -12.42 -15.46 0.19
C ASP A 131 -13.01 -14.40 1.16
N ILE A 132 -12.22 -13.79 2.03
CA ILE A 132 -12.62 -12.65 2.85
C ILE A 132 -11.92 -11.40 2.32
N ASP A 133 -12.66 -10.29 2.21
CA ASP A 133 -12.05 -9.01 1.90
C ASP A 133 -11.41 -8.43 3.17
N HIS A 134 -10.10 -8.25 3.13
CA HIS A 134 -9.32 -7.74 4.25
C HIS A 134 -9.08 -6.23 4.18
N LEU A 135 -9.55 -5.57 3.12
CA LEU A 135 -9.37 -4.13 2.91
C LEU A 135 -10.41 -3.30 3.68
N LYS A 136 -9.95 -2.25 4.32
CA LYS A 136 -10.80 -1.19 4.92
C LYS A 136 -10.39 0.16 4.38
N PHE A 137 -11.38 0.97 4.04
CA PHE A 137 -11.20 2.29 3.45
C PHE A 137 -11.83 3.36 4.34
N THR A 138 -11.17 4.50 4.45
CA THR A 138 -11.71 5.69 5.11
C THR A 138 -11.38 6.89 4.24
N ILE A 139 -12.31 7.83 4.07
CA ILE A 139 -12.05 9.11 3.42
C ILE A 139 -12.62 10.25 4.27
N ASP A 140 -11.81 11.29 4.50
CA ASP A 140 -12.16 12.49 5.26
C ASP A 140 -12.79 12.19 6.62
N GLY A 141 -12.24 11.18 7.30
CA GLY A 141 -12.68 10.73 8.62
C GLY A 141 -13.94 9.85 8.63
N GLN A 142 -14.46 9.47 7.46
CA GLN A 142 -15.65 8.63 7.34
C GLN A 142 -15.32 7.27 6.70
N ASP A 143 -15.92 6.21 7.21
CA ASP A 143 -15.78 4.87 6.64
C ASP A 143 -16.33 4.83 5.21
N LEU A 144 -15.53 4.28 4.30
CA LEU A 144 -15.88 4.15 2.89
C LEU A 144 -16.08 2.68 2.54
N VAL A 145 -17.28 2.35 2.06
CA VAL A 145 -17.60 0.99 1.61
C VAL A 145 -17.46 0.90 0.10
N ILE A 146 -16.47 0.14 -0.36
CA ILE A 146 -16.29 -0.18 -1.78
C ILE A 146 -16.83 -1.59 -2.04
N PRO A 147 -17.92 -1.74 -2.82
CA PRO A 147 -18.48 -3.04 -3.18
C PRO A 147 -17.42 -4.05 -3.64
N GLU A 148 -17.54 -5.28 -3.14
CA GLU A 148 -16.71 -6.43 -3.52
C GLU A 148 -17.12 -6.94 -4.91
N LYS A 149 -16.80 -6.15 -5.95
CA LYS A 149 -17.09 -6.47 -7.34
C LYS A 149 -15.89 -6.07 -8.20
N THR A 150 -15.37 -7.02 -8.96
CA THR A 150 -14.28 -6.80 -9.92
C THR A 150 -14.61 -5.66 -10.87
N LEU A 151 -13.65 -4.75 -11.08
CA LEU A 151 -13.77 -3.53 -11.88
C LEU A 151 -14.81 -2.51 -11.38
N PHE A 152 -15.31 -2.66 -10.14
CA PHE A 152 -16.09 -1.59 -9.54
C PHE A 152 -15.17 -0.40 -9.26
N ALA A 153 -15.53 0.75 -9.81
CA ALA A 153 -14.82 2.02 -9.62
C ALA A 153 -15.68 2.98 -8.79
N TRP A 154 -15.05 3.55 -7.78
CA TRP A 154 -15.58 4.64 -6.97
C TRP A 154 -14.74 5.89 -7.21
N HIS A 155 -15.38 7.06 -7.16
CA HIS A 155 -14.74 8.35 -7.29
C HIS A 155 -15.23 9.27 -6.16
N SER A 156 -14.35 10.15 -5.68
CA SER A 156 -14.78 11.30 -4.90
C SER A 156 -15.68 12.23 -5.73
N SER A 157 -16.46 13.07 -5.07
CA SER A 157 -17.38 14.01 -5.73
C SER A 157 -16.68 15.00 -6.66
N ASP A 158 -15.50 15.46 -6.27
CA ASP A 158 -14.60 16.34 -7.02
C ASP A 158 -13.73 15.60 -8.05
N LYS A 159 -13.71 14.26 -8.02
CA LYS A 159 -12.89 13.38 -8.86
C LYS A 159 -11.38 13.46 -8.62
N GLU A 160 -10.95 13.98 -7.47
CA GLU A 160 -9.53 14.02 -7.08
C GLU A 160 -8.96 12.63 -6.75
N ILE A 161 -9.81 11.68 -6.36
CA ILE A 161 -9.42 10.29 -6.12
C ILE A 161 -10.37 9.31 -6.80
N LYS A 162 -9.78 8.26 -7.36
CA LYS A 162 -10.48 7.07 -7.87
C LYS A 162 -9.97 5.83 -7.14
N ILE A 163 -10.88 4.95 -6.75
CA ILE A 163 -10.56 3.63 -6.22
C ILE A 163 -11.26 2.60 -7.10
N GLU A 164 -10.51 1.68 -7.68
CA GLU A 164 -11.06 0.62 -8.51
C GLU A 164 -10.61 -0.76 -8.03
N ARG A 165 -11.56 -1.70 -7.96
CA ARG A 165 -11.31 -3.10 -7.62
C ARG A 165 -10.66 -3.82 -8.80
N LEU A 166 -9.48 -4.39 -8.60
CA LEU A 166 -8.81 -5.22 -9.62
C LEU A 166 -9.32 -6.66 -9.60
N THR A 167 -9.71 -7.12 -8.42
CA THR A 167 -10.36 -8.40 -8.15
C THR A 167 -11.57 -8.16 -7.25
N GLN A 168 -12.35 -9.21 -6.97
CA GLN A 168 -13.51 -9.08 -6.08
C GLN A 168 -13.10 -8.63 -4.67
N LYS A 169 -11.93 -9.08 -4.18
CA LYS A 169 -11.44 -8.91 -2.81
C LYS A 169 -9.92 -8.71 -2.81
N ASN A 170 -9.40 -8.02 -1.81
CA ASN A 170 -7.97 -7.92 -1.52
C ASN A 170 -7.08 -7.22 -2.55
N SER A 171 -7.59 -6.77 -3.70
CA SER A 171 -6.80 -5.99 -4.66
C SER A 171 -7.55 -4.79 -5.23
N VAL A 172 -6.87 -3.64 -5.19
CA VAL A 172 -7.38 -2.35 -5.67
C VAL A 172 -6.28 -1.56 -6.38
N ILE A 173 -6.71 -0.64 -7.21
CA ILE A 173 -5.91 0.47 -7.71
C ILE A 173 -6.47 1.77 -7.16
N VAL A 174 -5.60 2.59 -6.59
CA VAL A 174 -5.91 3.94 -6.11
C VAL A 174 -5.25 4.92 -7.06
N THR A 175 -6.03 5.82 -7.64
CA THR A 175 -5.52 6.89 -8.51
C THR A 175 -5.78 8.21 -7.83
N ILE A 176 -4.71 8.95 -7.55
CA ILE A 176 -4.78 10.36 -7.13
C ILE A 176 -4.57 11.19 -8.38
N ASN A 177 -5.54 12.06 -8.69
CA ASN A 177 -5.58 12.81 -9.93
C ASN A 177 -4.26 13.54 -10.20
N ASP A 178 -3.72 13.39 -11.41
CA ASP A 178 -2.45 13.96 -11.87
C ASP A 178 -1.21 13.68 -11.00
N LYS A 179 -1.29 12.77 -10.01
CA LYS A 179 -0.19 12.52 -9.06
C LYS A 179 0.37 11.12 -9.13
N ALA A 180 -0.48 10.12 -8.95
CA ALA A 180 -0.02 8.74 -8.86
C ALA A 180 -1.13 7.73 -9.13
N GLU A 181 -0.73 6.58 -9.67
CA GLU A 181 -1.50 5.35 -9.69
C GLU A 181 -0.81 4.32 -8.78
N ILE A 182 -1.54 3.78 -7.81
CA ILE A 182 -1.02 2.89 -6.78
C ILE A 182 -1.79 1.58 -6.85
N ILE A 183 -1.11 0.50 -7.26
CA ILE A 183 -1.67 -0.85 -7.27
C ILE A 183 -1.36 -1.51 -5.94
N ILE A 184 -2.38 -2.07 -5.28
CA ILE A 184 -2.29 -2.61 -3.92
C ILE A 184 -2.90 -4.01 -3.90
N ASN A 185 -2.21 -4.94 -3.23
CA ASN A 185 -2.69 -6.29 -3.00
C ASN A 185 -2.43 -6.70 -1.54
N VAL A 186 -3.42 -7.32 -0.89
CA VAL A 186 -3.26 -7.87 0.46
C VAL A 186 -2.76 -9.30 0.37
N VAL A 187 -1.69 -9.59 1.11
CA VAL A 187 -1.12 -10.93 1.24
C VAL A 187 -0.83 -11.25 2.71
N PRO A 188 -0.90 -12.52 3.13
CA PRO A 188 -0.40 -12.95 4.42
C PRO A 188 1.11 -13.17 4.36
N VAL A 189 1.77 -13.22 5.51
CA VAL A 189 3.05 -13.92 5.62
C VAL A 189 2.74 -15.41 5.68
N THR A 190 3.19 -16.18 4.68
CA THR A 190 2.86 -17.60 4.59
C THR A 190 3.73 -18.43 5.52
N LYS A 191 3.32 -19.68 5.76
CA LYS A 191 4.17 -20.68 6.44
C LYS A 191 5.51 -20.89 5.76
N GLU A 192 5.55 -20.80 4.43
CA GLU A 192 6.79 -21.00 3.69
C GLU A 192 7.71 -19.80 3.86
N ASP A 193 7.17 -18.58 3.84
CA ASP A 193 7.93 -17.36 4.17
C ASP A 193 8.48 -17.45 5.61
N ASP A 194 7.62 -17.82 6.57
CA ASP A 194 8.03 -18.02 7.97
C ASP A 194 9.15 -19.06 8.10
N ARG A 195 9.09 -20.16 7.34
CA ARG A 195 10.11 -21.20 7.33
C ARG A 195 11.43 -20.72 6.71
N ILE A 196 11.37 -20.03 5.57
CA ILE A 196 12.56 -19.55 4.84
C ILE A 196 13.27 -18.44 5.62
N HIS A 197 12.51 -17.49 6.15
CA HIS A 197 13.05 -16.31 6.81
C HIS A 197 13.16 -16.47 8.34
N ASN A 198 12.63 -17.57 8.89
CA ASN A 198 12.60 -17.87 10.32
C ASN A 198 11.98 -16.69 11.11
N TYR A 199 10.81 -16.23 10.64
CA TYR A 199 10.08 -15.15 11.29
C TYR A 199 9.53 -15.56 12.66
N ARG A 200 9.27 -16.85 12.88
CA ARG A 200 8.70 -17.45 14.10
C ARG A 200 7.35 -16.84 14.48
N LEU A 201 6.46 -16.76 13.50
CA LEU A 201 5.16 -16.09 13.67
C LEU A 201 4.33 -16.68 14.84
N PRO A 202 3.61 -15.83 15.60
CA PRO A 202 2.73 -16.25 16.67
C PRO A 202 1.39 -16.76 16.12
N LYS A 203 0.81 -17.78 16.77
CA LYS A 203 -0.38 -18.51 16.27
C LYS A 203 -1.63 -17.66 16.01
N ASP A 204 -1.69 -16.43 16.53
CA ASP A 204 -2.82 -15.53 16.44
C ASP A 204 -2.68 -14.44 15.36
N ASP A 205 -1.60 -14.46 14.57
CA ASP A 205 -1.36 -13.43 13.54
C ASP A 205 -0.59 -13.94 12.32
N CYS A 206 -1.17 -13.73 11.14
CA CYS A 206 -0.53 -13.99 9.85
C CYS A 206 0.09 -12.75 9.22
N PHE A 207 0.07 -11.60 9.92
CA PHE A 207 0.62 -10.34 9.44
C PHE A 207 0.17 -10.03 8.01
N ALA A 208 -1.14 -10.05 7.78
CA ALA A 208 -1.70 -9.55 6.53
C ALA A 208 -1.15 -8.15 6.27
N HIS A 209 -0.61 -7.94 5.08
CA HIS A 209 0.11 -6.74 4.69
C HIS A 209 -0.07 -6.44 3.21
N PHE A 210 0.42 -5.27 2.80
CA PHE A 210 0.34 -4.81 1.43
C PHE A 210 1.61 -5.12 0.66
N GLU A 211 1.41 -5.68 -0.53
CA GLU A 211 2.28 -5.46 -1.67
C GLU A 211 1.76 -4.24 -2.44
N VAL A 212 2.65 -3.34 -2.79
CA VAL A 212 2.30 -2.04 -3.39
C VAL A 212 3.20 -1.76 -4.57
N GLN A 213 2.64 -1.22 -5.65
CA GLN A 213 3.40 -0.66 -6.76
C GLN A 213 2.92 0.76 -7.02
N PHE A 214 3.81 1.73 -6.78
CA PHE A 214 3.58 3.14 -7.09
C PHE A 214 4.01 3.46 -8.52
N LYS A 215 3.15 4.14 -9.26
CA LYS A 215 3.47 4.79 -10.54
C LYS A 215 3.19 6.28 -10.39
N PHE A 216 4.24 7.04 -10.16
CA PHE A 216 4.15 8.49 -10.03
C PHE A 216 4.11 9.16 -11.40
N ILE A 217 3.32 10.24 -11.50
CA ILE A 217 3.09 10.96 -12.75
C ILE A 217 3.78 12.33 -12.70
N ASN A 218 3.50 13.13 -11.67
CA ASN A 218 3.95 14.52 -11.58
C ASN A 218 4.46 14.87 -10.17
N LEU A 219 5.58 14.26 -9.78
CA LEU A 219 6.32 14.64 -8.57
C LEU A 219 7.23 15.84 -8.85
N SER A 220 7.31 16.74 -7.89
CA SER A 220 8.25 17.87 -7.95
C SER A 220 9.70 17.37 -7.83
N PRO A 221 10.69 18.13 -8.34
CA PRO A 221 12.10 17.79 -8.17
C PRO A 221 12.57 17.88 -6.71
N LYS A 222 11.72 18.35 -5.78
CA LYS A 222 12.03 18.47 -4.36
C LYS A 222 11.48 17.33 -3.52
N VAL A 223 10.65 16.44 -4.10
CA VAL A 223 9.97 15.34 -3.40
C VAL A 223 10.90 14.61 -2.42
N ASP A 224 10.39 14.35 -1.21
CA ASP A 224 11.11 13.61 -0.17
C ASP A 224 10.28 12.41 0.31
N GLY A 225 10.69 11.79 1.42
CA GLY A 225 10.15 10.53 1.91
C GLY A 225 11.04 9.35 1.56
N ILE A 226 10.77 8.19 2.18
CA ILE A 226 11.61 6.99 2.04
C ILE A 226 11.79 6.59 0.58
N LEU A 227 10.67 6.51 -0.15
CA LEU A 227 10.61 6.18 -1.57
C LEU A 227 10.69 7.45 -2.44
N GLY A 228 9.94 8.50 -2.08
CA GLY A 228 9.82 9.73 -2.89
C GLY A 228 11.17 10.35 -3.26
N ARG A 229 12.09 10.46 -2.30
CA ARG A 229 13.43 11.04 -2.55
C ARG A 229 14.22 10.35 -3.66
N THR A 230 13.94 9.07 -3.93
CA THR A 230 14.62 8.29 -4.98
C THR A 230 14.22 8.72 -6.40
N TYR A 231 13.18 9.54 -6.54
CA TYR A 231 12.75 10.15 -7.79
C TYR A 231 13.37 11.53 -8.04
N ARG A 232 14.13 12.09 -7.08
CA ARG A 232 14.80 13.37 -7.30
C ARG A 232 16.00 13.22 -8.25
N PRO A 233 16.20 14.16 -9.19
CA PRO A 233 17.31 14.09 -10.15
C PRO A 233 18.71 14.07 -9.51
N ASP A 234 18.88 14.68 -8.34
CA ASP A 234 20.16 14.82 -7.64
C ASP A 234 20.33 13.82 -6.48
N PHE A 235 19.34 12.95 -6.25
CA PHE A 235 19.42 11.98 -5.16
C PHE A 235 20.49 10.93 -5.43
N LYS A 236 21.36 10.73 -4.44
CA LYS A 236 22.35 9.66 -4.42
C LYS A 236 21.93 8.62 -3.42
N ASN A 237 21.55 7.45 -3.92
CA ASN A 237 21.09 6.36 -3.08
C ASN A 237 22.22 5.85 -2.17
N PRO A 238 22.06 5.87 -0.84
CA PRO A 238 23.08 5.37 0.09
C PRO A 238 23.12 3.83 0.16
N ALA A 239 22.16 3.13 -0.46
CA ALA A 239 22.15 1.68 -0.53
C ALA A 239 23.43 1.17 -1.19
N LYS A 240 24.15 0.29 -0.49
CA LYS A 240 25.44 -0.22 -0.93
C LYS A 240 25.25 -1.25 -2.06
N PRO A 241 25.80 -1.02 -3.26
CA PRO A 241 25.75 -2.02 -4.33
C PRO A 241 26.46 -3.31 -3.90
N GLY A 242 25.92 -4.46 -4.31
CA GLY A 242 26.50 -5.78 -4.02
C GLY A 242 26.31 -6.30 -2.59
N VAL A 243 25.70 -5.53 -1.69
CA VAL A 243 25.28 -6.02 -0.37
C VAL A 243 23.94 -6.73 -0.50
N ALA A 244 23.85 -7.95 0.02
CA ALA A 244 22.58 -8.62 0.16
C ALA A 244 21.69 -7.84 1.14
N MET A 245 20.53 -7.39 0.68
CA MET A 245 19.57 -6.57 1.44
C MET A 245 20.17 -5.26 2.00
N PRO A 246 20.48 -4.27 1.15
CA PRO A 246 21.06 -3.02 1.61
C PRO A 246 20.01 -2.20 2.36
N VAL A 247 20.18 -2.12 3.69
CA VAL A 247 19.28 -1.37 4.57
C VAL A 247 19.65 0.11 4.57
N VAL A 248 18.65 0.96 4.40
CA VAL A 248 18.78 2.42 4.47
C VAL A 248 18.05 2.92 5.71
N GLY A 249 18.76 3.68 6.56
CA GLY A 249 18.19 4.29 7.76
C GLY A 249 17.58 5.67 7.51
N GLY A 250 17.33 6.39 8.59
CA GLY A 250 16.74 7.74 8.59
C GLY A 250 15.31 7.76 9.14
N GLU A 251 14.95 6.75 9.93
CA GLU A 251 13.65 6.56 10.55
C GLU A 251 13.13 7.84 11.21
N ASP A 252 13.98 8.52 11.99
CA ASP A 252 13.63 9.76 12.69
C ASP A 252 13.28 10.94 11.75
N SER A 253 13.73 10.91 10.49
CA SER A 253 13.44 11.95 9.51
C SER A 253 12.05 11.78 8.90
N PHE A 254 11.62 10.53 8.71
CA PHE A 254 10.39 10.18 8.00
C PHE A 254 9.22 9.88 8.93
N ARG A 255 9.46 9.71 10.24
CA ARG A 255 8.43 9.36 11.22
C ARG A 255 7.36 10.44 11.30
N THR A 256 6.10 10.04 11.20
CA THR A 256 4.93 10.89 11.43
C THR A 256 4.22 10.48 12.73
N SER A 257 3.45 11.39 13.34
CA SER A 257 2.69 11.07 14.56
C SER A 257 1.54 10.09 14.31
N SER A 258 0.94 10.15 13.12
CA SER A 258 -0.15 9.27 12.70
C SER A 258 -0.09 8.97 11.21
N LEU A 259 -0.92 8.02 10.77
CA LEU A 259 -1.07 7.66 9.35
C LEU A 259 -1.49 8.84 8.48
N LEU A 260 -2.30 9.77 9.03
CA LEU A 260 -2.86 10.93 8.32
C LEU A 260 -2.26 12.26 8.82
N SER A 261 -1.06 12.22 9.41
CA SER A 261 -0.28 13.41 9.79
C SER A 261 0.82 13.71 8.76
N HIS A 262 1.21 14.98 8.64
CA HIS A 262 2.31 15.44 7.79
C HIS A 262 3.49 16.02 8.58
N ASP A 263 3.62 15.65 9.85
CA ASP A 263 4.53 16.27 10.83
C ASP A 263 5.92 15.62 10.93
N CYS A 264 6.45 15.09 9.83
CA CYS A 264 7.82 14.55 9.81
C CYS A 264 8.87 15.63 9.55
N LYS A 265 10.14 15.38 9.94
CA LYS A 265 11.21 16.38 9.87
C LYS A 265 11.52 16.85 8.46
N THR A 266 11.32 16.00 7.46
CA THR A 266 11.59 16.28 6.05
C THR A 266 10.31 16.35 5.21
N CYS A 267 9.15 16.37 5.84
CA CYS A 267 7.87 16.46 5.14
C CYS A 267 7.74 17.84 4.50
N LEU A 268 7.27 17.85 3.25
CA LEU A 268 7.10 19.04 2.42
C LEU A 268 5.63 19.41 2.22
N PHE A 269 4.74 18.45 2.44
CA PHE A 269 3.30 18.65 2.28
C PHE A 269 2.79 19.72 3.24
N SER A 270 1.97 20.61 2.68
CA SER A 270 1.17 21.56 3.45
C SER A 270 -0.25 21.43 2.95
N GLU A 271 -1.22 21.38 3.87
CA GLU A 271 -2.61 21.53 3.49
C GLU A 271 -2.75 22.92 2.82
N GLU A 272 -3.19 22.95 1.56
CA GLU A 272 -3.52 24.22 0.92
C GLU A 272 -4.67 24.83 1.72
N VAL A 273 -4.41 25.97 2.38
CA VAL A 273 -5.49 26.79 2.91
C VAL A 273 -6.32 27.21 1.70
N ALA A 274 -7.57 26.75 1.61
CA ALA A 274 -8.53 27.28 0.66
C ALA A 274 -8.72 28.77 0.93
N VAL A 275 -7.87 29.61 0.32
CA VAL A 275 -8.06 31.05 0.30
C VAL A 275 -9.15 31.30 -0.74
N ASP A 276 -10.37 31.50 -0.25
CA ASP A 276 -11.40 32.14 -1.04
C ASP A 276 -10.94 33.55 -1.42
N SER A 277 -11.00 33.83 -2.74
CA SER A 277 -10.98 35.14 -3.39
C SER A 277 -9.69 35.97 -3.36
N GLY A 278 -9.08 36.12 -4.54
CA GLY A 278 -8.22 37.25 -4.86
C GLY A 278 -7.30 37.03 -6.04
N SER A 279 -7.79 37.27 -7.25
CA SER A 279 -7.01 37.25 -8.49
C SER A 279 -5.65 37.94 -8.35
N VAL A 280 -4.56 37.15 -8.38
CA VAL A 280 -3.23 37.64 -8.74
C VAL A 280 -2.80 36.86 -9.97
N LYS A 281 -3.03 37.45 -11.15
CA LYS A 281 -2.42 36.99 -12.39
C LYS A 281 -0.91 37.14 -12.25
N VAL A 282 -0.22 36.05 -11.93
CA VAL A 282 1.22 35.96 -12.19
C VAL A 282 1.36 35.81 -13.70
N LYS A 283 1.74 36.90 -14.38
CA LYS A 283 2.25 36.84 -15.75
C LYS A 283 3.49 35.96 -15.71
N SER A 284 3.34 34.72 -16.15
CA SER A 284 4.48 33.95 -16.62
C SER A 284 4.61 34.15 -18.12
N GLU A 285 5.68 34.81 -18.52
CA GLU A 285 6.24 34.69 -19.87
C GLU A 285 6.89 33.32 -19.98
N TYR A 286 6.08 32.30 -20.29
CA TYR A 286 6.60 31.12 -20.98
C TYR A 286 6.52 31.43 -22.48
N THR A 287 7.66 31.77 -23.06
CA THR A 287 7.80 31.90 -24.52
C THR A 287 7.52 30.53 -25.14
N LEU A 288 6.31 30.35 -25.65
CA LEU A 288 5.90 29.17 -26.39
C LEU A 288 6.66 29.20 -27.73
N LEU A 289 7.70 28.36 -27.87
CA LEU A 289 8.43 28.23 -29.13
C LEU A 289 7.53 27.57 -30.18
N ASP A 290 6.98 28.38 -31.07
CA ASP A 290 6.30 27.97 -32.29
C ASP A 290 7.34 27.63 -33.37
N CYS A 291 7.54 26.33 -33.62
CA CYS A 291 8.47 25.83 -34.64
C CYS A 291 7.85 25.70 -36.04
N THR A 292 6.72 26.36 -36.31
CA THR A 292 5.98 26.15 -37.57
C THR A 292 6.30 27.17 -38.68
N ARG A 293 7.32 28.02 -38.53
CA ARG A 293 7.70 29.01 -39.55
C ARG A 293 9.17 28.93 -39.95
N GLY A 294 9.37 28.71 -41.24
CA GLY A 294 10.67 28.54 -41.88
C GLY A 294 11.62 29.73 -41.69
N ALA A 295 12.90 29.35 -41.60
CA ALA A 295 14.13 30.13 -41.73
C ALA A 295 14.01 31.65 -41.96
N SER A 296 14.41 32.43 -40.96
CA SER A 296 15.38 33.52 -41.16
C SER A 296 16.04 33.95 -39.83
N SER A 297 17.37 33.98 -39.82
CA SER A 297 18.22 34.83 -38.98
C SER A 297 18.05 34.77 -37.44
N GLY A 298 18.71 33.82 -36.77
CA GLY A 298 18.95 33.84 -35.32
C GLY A 298 20.00 32.81 -34.87
N TYR A 299 20.85 33.19 -33.92
CA TYR A 299 22.02 32.42 -33.44
C TYR A 299 21.61 31.04 -32.88
N GLY A 300 22.10 29.97 -33.49
CA GLY A 300 21.82 28.58 -33.10
C GLY A 300 22.58 28.12 -31.86
N ILE A 301 21.93 27.31 -31.04
CA ILE A 301 22.53 26.62 -29.88
C ILE A 301 23.25 25.36 -30.39
N VAL A 302 24.55 25.24 -30.11
CA VAL A 302 25.36 24.07 -30.45
C VAL A 302 25.40 23.12 -29.25
N CYS A 303 24.88 21.90 -29.40
CA CYS A 303 25.13 20.81 -28.46
C CYS A 303 26.39 20.04 -28.90
N ARG A 304 27.39 19.94 -28.02
CA ARG A 304 28.58 19.10 -28.23
C ARG A 304 28.26 17.66 -27.85
N LYS A 305 28.77 16.71 -28.64
CA LYS A 305 28.78 15.27 -28.36
C LYS A 305 29.57 14.96 -27.09
#